data_AF-A0A7K2L239-F1
#
_entry.id   AF-A0A7K2L239-F1
#
_cell.length_a   1.000
_cell.length_b   1.000
_cell.length_c   1.000
_cell.angle_alpha   90.00
_cell.angle_beta   90.00
_cell.angle_gamma   90.00
#
_symmetry.space_group_name_H-M   'P 1'
#
loop_
_entity.id
_entity.type
_entity.pdbx_description
1 polymer ?
#
loop_
_entity_poly.entity_id
_entity_poly.type
_entity_poly.pdbx_seq_one_letter_code
_entity_poly.pdbx_strand_id
1 'polypeptide(L)'
;MLVVTGLGYAVVRCLPGNPVVRPTAYLCLLAGTVGAMAWLPGGGASLLIVSLPQFWILAATPRAAVVLSGAAAAGTVVGSVEWGGPWSEAVTGNAVFALIGYAAGVLVGTLLHRSAEEAAARALRLSTELESAQSELAEAHRRQGAVEERERLAREIHDTLAQGFASIIVLAEAARSTLGSEPERTARQLLSIEQTARENFAEARVLVGSAPQSGLTPGPVGTTLRRTLDRFAEDTGITVLAELPELTCDQQTRIALLRCTQESLANVRKHAGASTVSVFLDRQEDRIELEITDDGRGFVVERSRGFGLDGMRRRLAELGGELTVTSSPGDGTRVLAALPTNGQE
;
A
#
# COMPACT_ATOMS: atom_id res chain seq x y z
N MET A 1 -39.08 -22.06 -44.45
CA MET A 1 -37.61 -22.00 -44.60
C MET A 1 -37.02 -20.79 -43.90
N LEU A 2 -37.24 -19.55 -44.35
CA LEU A 2 -36.69 -18.33 -43.72
C LEU A 2 -37.01 -18.16 -42.22
N VAL A 3 -38.22 -18.52 -41.79
CA VAL A 3 -38.63 -18.50 -40.36
C VAL A 3 -37.81 -19.50 -39.54
N VAL A 4 -37.50 -20.67 -40.10
CA VAL A 4 -36.70 -21.72 -39.42
C VAL A 4 -35.24 -21.29 -39.32
N THR A 5 -34.70 -20.67 -40.36
CA THR A 5 -33.35 -20.10 -40.36
C THR A 5 -33.25 -18.92 -39.38
N GLY A 6 -34.26 -18.04 -39.32
CA GLY A 6 -34.34 -16.93 -38.38
C GLY A 6 -34.44 -17.39 -36.92
N LEU A 7 -35.28 -18.40 -36.63
CA LEU A 7 -35.36 -19.03 -35.31
C LEU A 7 -34.04 -19.72 -34.94
N GLY A 8 -33.41 -20.43 -35.87
CA GLY A 8 -32.10 -21.05 -35.67
C GLY A 8 -31.02 -20.03 -35.30
N TYR A 9 -30.99 -18.89 -36.00
CA TYR A 9 -30.06 -17.79 -35.70
C TYR A 9 -30.31 -17.20 -34.30
N ALA A 10 -31.58 -16.95 -33.95
CA ALA A 10 -31.95 -16.43 -32.64
C ALA A 10 -31.56 -17.38 -31.50
N VAL A 11 -31.77 -18.69 -31.69
CA VAL A 11 -31.42 -19.72 -30.69
C VAL A 11 -29.90 -19.84 -30.50
N VAL A 12 -29.11 -19.81 -31.58
CA VAL A 12 -27.63 -19.80 -31.49
C VAL A 12 -27.11 -18.55 -30.77
N ARG A 13 -27.72 -17.39 -31.02
CA ARG A 13 -27.32 -16.13 -30.38
C ARG A 13 -27.73 -16.05 -28.91
N CYS A 14 -28.85 -16.64 -28.52
CA CYS A 14 -29.36 -16.59 -27.14
C CYS A 14 -28.77 -17.68 -26.23
N LEU A 15 -28.25 -18.79 -26.78
CA LEU A 15 -27.75 -19.93 -26.02
C LEU A 15 -26.35 -20.39 -26.49
N PRO A 16 -25.31 -19.54 -26.38
CA PRO A 16 -23.98 -19.81 -26.94
C PRO A 16 -23.24 -21.01 -26.29
N GLY A 17 -23.66 -21.44 -25.09
CA GLY A 17 -23.02 -22.54 -24.34
C GLY A 17 -23.71 -23.90 -24.42
N ASN A 18 -24.80 -24.06 -25.20
CA ASN A 18 -25.57 -25.31 -25.24
C ASN A 18 -24.97 -26.31 -26.25
N PRO A 19 -24.53 -27.52 -25.83
CA PRO A 19 -23.90 -28.50 -26.71
C PRO A 19 -24.82 -29.04 -27.83
N VAL A 20 -26.14 -28.87 -27.69
CA VAL A 20 -27.14 -29.29 -28.69
C VAL A 20 -27.28 -28.26 -29.82
N VAL A 21 -26.94 -27.00 -29.57
CA VAL A 21 -27.05 -25.89 -30.54
C VAL A 21 -25.66 -25.47 -31.00
N ARG A 22 -24.95 -26.39 -31.68
CA ARG A 22 -23.63 -26.06 -32.22
C ARG A 22 -23.77 -25.07 -33.38
N PRO A 23 -22.98 -23.96 -33.41
CA PRO A 23 -22.95 -23.03 -34.55
C PRO A 23 -22.74 -23.74 -35.89
N THR A 24 -21.98 -24.84 -35.90
CA THR A 24 -21.79 -25.70 -37.08
C THR A 24 -23.08 -26.37 -37.56
N ALA A 25 -23.95 -26.84 -36.66
CA ALA A 25 -25.24 -27.42 -37.02
C ALA A 25 -26.18 -26.37 -37.64
N TYR A 26 -26.18 -25.15 -37.10
CA TYR A 26 -26.88 -24.01 -37.69
C TYR A 26 -26.34 -23.68 -39.09
N LEU A 27 -25.03 -23.63 -39.27
CA LEU A 27 -24.42 -23.33 -40.58
C LEU A 27 -24.68 -24.43 -41.61
N CYS A 28 -24.69 -25.71 -41.21
CA CYS A 28 -25.10 -26.81 -42.09
C CYS A 28 -26.58 -26.69 -42.48
N LEU A 29 -27.45 -26.39 -41.51
CA LEU A 29 -28.87 -26.13 -41.77
C LEU A 29 -29.03 -24.93 -42.71
N LEU A 30 -28.33 -23.83 -42.47
CA LEU A 30 -28.32 -22.63 -43.30
C LEU A 30 -27.90 -22.97 -44.74
N ALA A 31 -26.77 -23.66 -44.91
CA ALA A 31 -26.30 -24.09 -46.23
C ALA A 31 -27.31 -24.98 -46.94
N GLY A 32 -27.91 -25.94 -46.23
CA GLY A 32 -28.99 -26.79 -46.75
C GLY A 32 -30.23 -25.99 -47.13
N THR A 33 -30.65 -25.03 -46.32
CA THR A 33 -31.84 -24.19 -46.60
C THR A 33 -31.61 -23.27 -47.79
N VAL A 34 -30.43 -22.67 -47.92
CA VAL A 34 -30.05 -21.82 -49.06
C VAL A 34 -30.01 -22.67 -50.33
N GLY A 35 -29.39 -23.84 -50.28
CA GLY A 35 -29.35 -24.79 -51.40
C GLY A 35 -30.75 -25.27 -51.81
N ALA A 36 -31.59 -25.68 -50.85
CA ALA A 36 -32.95 -26.15 -51.11
C ALA A 36 -33.87 -25.06 -51.67
N MET A 37 -33.69 -23.80 -51.27
CA MET A 37 -34.49 -22.69 -51.79
C MET A 37 -34.21 -22.40 -53.27
N ALA A 38 -33.04 -22.79 -53.78
CA ALA A 38 -32.69 -22.65 -55.20
C ALA A 38 -33.47 -23.59 -56.12
N TRP A 39 -34.20 -24.57 -55.55
CA TRP A 39 -35.05 -25.51 -56.28
C TRP A 39 -36.49 -25.00 -56.42
N LEU A 40 -36.81 -23.84 -55.83
CA LEU A 40 -38.11 -23.20 -55.91
C LEU A 40 -38.14 -22.12 -57.02
N PRO A 41 -39.29 -21.91 -57.68
CA PRO A 41 -39.42 -20.89 -58.72
C PRO A 41 -39.00 -19.50 -58.25
N GLY A 42 -37.99 -18.91 -58.92
CA GLY A 42 -37.54 -17.53 -58.68
C GLY A 42 -36.66 -17.30 -57.44
N GLY A 43 -36.24 -18.36 -56.72
CA GLY A 43 -35.38 -18.25 -55.54
C GLY A 43 -33.96 -18.76 -55.79
N GLY A 44 -32.93 -18.13 -55.21
CA GLY A 44 -31.59 -18.73 -55.17
C GLY A 44 -30.48 -17.79 -54.73
N ALA A 45 -29.93 -17.01 -55.67
CA ALA A 45 -28.68 -16.28 -55.46
C ALA A 45 -28.78 -15.13 -54.44
N SER A 46 -29.94 -14.49 -54.29
CA SER A 46 -30.13 -13.38 -53.34
C SER A 46 -30.01 -13.83 -51.87
N LEU A 47 -30.52 -15.02 -51.54
CA LEU A 47 -30.43 -15.58 -50.20
C LEU A 47 -29.01 -16.02 -49.83
N LEU A 48 -28.27 -16.53 -50.81
CA LEU A 48 -26.85 -16.84 -50.64
C LEU A 48 -26.10 -15.57 -50.19
N ILE A 49 -26.23 -14.46 -50.92
CA ILE A 49 -25.53 -13.20 -50.63
C ILE A 49 -25.82 -12.70 -49.22
N VAL A 50 -27.09 -12.69 -48.81
CA VAL A 50 -27.49 -12.25 -47.46
C VAL A 50 -26.96 -13.18 -46.37
N SER A 51 -26.77 -14.47 -46.68
CA SER A 51 -26.27 -15.48 -45.73
C SER A 51 -24.74 -15.54 -45.61
N LEU A 52 -23.98 -15.02 -46.59
CA LEU A 52 -22.50 -15.08 -46.61
C LEU A 52 -21.83 -14.55 -45.32
N PRO A 53 -22.23 -13.40 -44.76
CA PRO A 53 -21.63 -12.90 -43.52
C PRO A 53 -21.81 -13.86 -42.34
N GLN A 54 -22.91 -14.61 -42.30
CA GLN A 54 -23.21 -15.51 -41.19
C GLN A 54 -22.25 -16.70 -41.16
N PHE A 55 -21.84 -17.22 -42.32
CA PHE A 55 -20.79 -18.25 -42.41
C PHE A 55 -19.46 -17.77 -41.85
N TRP A 56 -19.09 -16.50 -42.08
CA TRP A 56 -17.84 -15.93 -41.58
C TRP A 56 -17.86 -15.54 -40.10
N ILE A 57 -19.03 -15.15 -39.58
CA ILE A 57 -19.20 -14.76 -38.17
C ILE A 57 -19.30 -15.99 -37.25
N LEU A 58 -20.01 -17.04 -37.68
CA LEU A 58 -20.38 -18.17 -36.82
C LEU A 58 -19.51 -19.42 -37.02
N ALA A 59 -18.70 -19.46 -38.08
CA ALA A 59 -17.80 -20.61 -38.28
C ALA A 59 -16.64 -20.56 -37.29
N ALA A 60 -16.30 -21.74 -36.76
CA ALA A 60 -15.17 -21.87 -35.84
C ALA A 60 -13.80 -21.60 -36.49
N THR A 61 -13.70 -21.74 -37.82
CA THR A 61 -12.45 -21.48 -38.57
C THR A 61 -12.75 -20.87 -39.95
N PRO A 62 -11.83 -20.08 -40.52
CA PRO A 62 -11.93 -19.57 -41.88
C PRO A 62 -12.13 -20.68 -42.93
N ARG A 63 -11.49 -21.84 -42.73
CA ARG A 63 -11.64 -23.01 -43.62
C ARG A 63 -13.07 -23.54 -43.60
N ALA A 64 -13.69 -23.65 -42.42
CA ALA A 64 -15.08 -24.08 -42.30
C ALA A 64 -16.04 -23.07 -42.95
N ALA A 65 -15.78 -21.75 -42.82
CA ALA A 65 -16.57 -20.71 -43.49
C ALA A 65 -16.51 -20.86 -45.02
N VAL A 66 -15.31 -21.05 -45.59
CA VAL A 66 -15.11 -21.27 -47.03
C VAL A 66 -15.82 -22.53 -47.51
N VAL A 67 -15.66 -23.66 -46.82
CA VAL A 67 -16.27 -24.94 -47.22
C VAL A 67 -17.80 -24.89 -47.16
N LEU A 68 -18.38 -24.35 -46.08
CA LEU A 68 -19.83 -24.31 -45.89
C LEU A 68 -20.52 -23.30 -46.83
N SER A 69 -19.93 -22.12 -47.02
CA SER A 69 -20.45 -21.14 -47.97
C SER A 69 -20.28 -21.60 -49.42
N GLY A 70 -19.19 -22.33 -49.74
CA GLY A 70 -18.96 -22.94 -51.04
C GLY A 70 -19.97 -24.05 -51.35
N ALA A 71 -20.31 -24.88 -50.36
CA ALA A 71 -21.37 -25.88 -50.49
C ALA A 71 -22.74 -25.24 -50.74
N ALA A 72 -23.07 -24.15 -50.05
CA ALA A 72 -24.30 -23.38 -50.29
C ALA A 72 -24.33 -22.75 -51.70
N ALA A 73 -23.20 -22.21 -52.17
CA ALA A 73 -23.06 -21.67 -53.51
C ALA A 73 -23.22 -22.74 -54.59
N ALA A 74 -22.56 -23.90 -54.44
CA ALA A 74 -22.69 -25.03 -55.35
C ALA A 74 -24.13 -25.56 -55.41
N GLY A 75 -24.79 -25.72 -54.25
CA GLY A 75 -26.20 -26.10 -54.18
C GLY A 75 -27.13 -25.11 -54.89
N THR A 76 -26.81 -23.82 -54.82
CA THR A 76 -27.56 -22.76 -55.52
C THR A 76 -27.43 -22.88 -57.05
N VAL A 77 -26.22 -23.15 -57.55
CA VAL A 77 -25.97 -23.32 -58.99
C VAL A 77 -26.65 -24.59 -59.51
N VAL A 78 -26.49 -25.73 -58.81
CA VAL A 78 -27.10 -27.00 -59.22
C VAL A 78 -28.62 -26.91 -59.24
N GLY A 79 -29.25 -26.36 -58.20
CA GLY A 79 -30.70 -26.17 -58.15
C GLY A 79 -31.23 -25.30 -59.29
N SER A 80 -30.48 -24.27 -59.68
CA SER A 80 -30.87 -23.42 -60.82
C SER A 80 -30.86 -24.17 -62.15
N VAL A 81 -29.83 -24.99 -62.42
CA VAL A 81 -29.69 -25.75 -63.67
C VAL A 81 -30.80 -26.78 -63.85
N GLU A 82 -31.14 -27.50 -62.77
CA GLU A 82 -32.20 -28.51 -62.77
C GLU A 82 -33.59 -27.90 -63.06
N TRP A 83 -33.87 -26.71 -62.55
CA TRP A 83 -35.18 -26.07 -62.72
C TRP A 83 -35.35 -25.32 -64.04
N GLY A 84 -34.33 -24.58 -64.49
CA GLY A 84 -34.40 -23.73 -65.68
C GLY A 84 -33.80 -24.33 -66.95
N GLY A 85 -33.15 -25.49 -66.87
CA GLY A 85 -32.32 -26.04 -67.94
C GLY A 85 -30.96 -25.34 -68.07
N PRO A 86 -29.91 -26.02 -68.59
CA PRO A 86 -28.53 -25.54 -68.52
C PRO A 86 -28.23 -24.23 -69.26
N TRP A 87 -29.09 -23.84 -70.20
CA TRP A 87 -28.85 -22.72 -71.12
C TRP A 87 -29.90 -21.61 -71.03
N SER A 88 -30.71 -21.57 -69.97
CA SER A 88 -31.63 -20.44 -69.78
C SER A 88 -30.90 -19.20 -69.22
N GLU A 89 -31.29 -18.02 -69.69
CA GLU A 89 -30.68 -16.75 -69.25
C GLU A 89 -30.74 -16.56 -67.71
N ALA A 90 -31.82 -17.03 -67.09
CA ALA A 90 -32.01 -17.01 -65.65
C ALA A 90 -30.98 -17.88 -64.89
N VAL A 91 -30.61 -19.04 -65.44
CA VAL A 91 -29.61 -19.94 -64.86
C VAL A 91 -28.20 -19.37 -65.01
N THR A 92 -27.88 -18.83 -66.19
CA THR A 92 -26.59 -18.17 -66.41
C THR A 92 -26.42 -16.96 -65.48
N GLY A 93 -27.45 -16.14 -65.31
CA GLY A 93 -27.45 -15.01 -64.37
C GLY A 93 -27.25 -15.45 -62.92
N ASN A 94 -28.03 -16.41 -62.43
CA ASN A 94 -27.93 -16.90 -61.06
C ASN A 94 -26.57 -17.54 -60.75
N ALA A 95 -26.01 -18.30 -61.70
CA ALA A 95 -24.69 -18.90 -61.54
C ALA A 95 -23.60 -17.84 -61.44
N VAL A 96 -23.62 -16.82 -62.30
CA VAL A 96 -22.68 -15.70 -62.26
C VAL A 96 -22.80 -14.94 -60.94
N PHE A 97 -24.02 -14.61 -60.49
CA PHE A 97 -24.23 -13.92 -59.22
C PHE A 97 -23.77 -14.74 -58.01
N ALA A 98 -24.02 -16.06 -57.99
CA ALA A 98 -23.60 -16.93 -56.90
C ALA A 98 -22.07 -17.06 -56.82
N LEU A 99 -21.40 -17.19 -57.97
CA LEU A 99 -19.93 -17.27 -58.04
C LEU A 99 -19.27 -15.97 -57.61
N ILE A 100 -19.75 -14.83 -58.14
CA ILE A 100 -19.22 -13.50 -57.77
C ILE A 100 -19.47 -13.22 -56.29
N GLY A 101 -20.69 -13.47 -55.80
CA GLY A 101 -21.05 -13.28 -54.39
C GLY A 101 -20.16 -14.12 -53.47
N TYR A 102 -19.99 -15.42 -53.78
CA TYR A 102 -19.12 -16.31 -53.02
C TYR A 102 -17.65 -15.83 -53.03
N ALA A 103 -17.10 -15.50 -54.20
CA ALA A 103 -15.73 -15.02 -54.32
C ALA A 103 -15.51 -13.70 -53.53
N ALA A 104 -16.45 -12.75 -53.63
CA ALA A 104 -16.42 -11.51 -52.88
C ALA A 104 -16.55 -11.76 -51.36
N GLY A 105 -17.44 -12.66 -50.94
CA GLY A 105 -17.61 -13.04 -49.54
C GLY A 105 -16.37 -13.69 -48.94
N VAL A 106 -15.71 -14.58 -49.69
CA VAL A 106 -14.43 -15.18 -49.27
C VAL A 106 -13.32 -14.13 -49.18
N LEU A 107 -13.21 -13.26 -50.18
CA LEU A 107 -12.22 -12.19 -50.18
C LEU A 107 -12.41 -11.25 -48.98
N VAL A 108 -13.62 -10.70 -48.81
CA VAL A 108 -13.93 -9.77 -47.71
C VAL A 108 -13.80 -10.47 -46.36
N GLY A 109 -14.34 -11.69 -46.22
CA GLY A 109 -14.26 -12.44 -44.97
C GLY A 109 -12.84 -12.74 -44.52
N THR A 110 -11.97 -13.18 -45.45
CA THR A 110 -10.55 -13.41 -45.14
C THR A 110 -9.79 -12.14 -44.79
N LEU A 111 -10.04 -11.04 -45.52
CA LEU A 111 -9.42 -9.74 -45.22
C LEU A 111 -9.83 -9.22 -43.85
N LEU A 112 -11.12 -9.28 -43.52
CA LEU A 112 -11.63 -8.85 -42.20
C LEU A 112 -11.04 -9.71 -41.09
N HIS A 113 -11.00 -11.04 -41.26
CA HIS A 113 -10.44 -11.94 -40.24
C HIS A 113 -8.96 -11.65 -39.99
N ARG A 114 -8.15 -11.51 -41.05
CA ARG A 114 -6.73 -11.15 -40.95
C ARG A 114 -6.54 -9.79 -40.26
N SER A 115 -7.33 -8.79 -40.66
CA SER A 115 -7.25 -7.45 -40.06
C SER A 115 -7.60 -7.46 -38.57
N ALA A 116 -8.56 -8.29 -38.16
CA ALA A 116 -8.94 -8.45 -36.76
C ALA A 116 -7.86 -9.18 -35.95
N GLU A 117 -7.27 -10.24 -36.50
CA GLU A 117 -6.13 -10.94 -35.88
C GLU A 117 -4.93 -10.02 -35.69
N GLU A 118 -4.56 -9.23 -36.71
CA GLU A 118 -3.47 -8.26 -36.65
C GLU A 118 -3.77 -7.12 -35.66
N ALA A 119 -5.01 -6.65 -35.59
CA ALA A 119 -5.42 -5.63 -34.64
C ALA A 119 -5.36 -6.16 -33.19
N ALA A 120 -5.82 -7.38 -32.94
CA ALA A 120 -5.76 -8.02 -31.64
C ALA A 120 -4.31 -8.27 -31.20
N ALA A 121 -3.45 -8.76 -32.11
CA ALA A 121 -2.03 -8.96 -31.82
C ALA A 121 -1.30 -7.64 -31.51
N ARG A 122 -1.60 -6.57 -32.25
CA ARG A 122 -1.07 -5.22 -31.98
C ARG A 122 -1.55 -4.66 -30.65
N ALA A 123 -2.84 -4.80 -30.35
CA ALA A 123 -3.42 -4.33 -29.09
C ALA A 123 -2.76 -5.03 -27.89
N LEU A 124 -2.56 -6.36 -27.98
CA LEU A 124 -1.87 -7.11 -26.92
C LEU A 124 -0.43 -6.64 -26.74
N ARG A 125 0.34 -6.48 -27.84
CA ARG A 125 1.73 -5.97 -27.78
C ARG A 125 1.82 -4.59 -27.15
N LEU A 126 0.98 -3.65 -27.58
CA LEU A 126 0.95 -2.29 -27.03
C LEU A 126 0.55 -2.29 -25.55
N SER A 127 -0.40 -3.14 -25.15
CA SER A 127 -0.76 -3.30 -23.74
C SER A 127 0.43 -3.76 -22.91
N THR A 128 1.16 -4.78 -23.39
CA THR A 128 2.35 -5.29 -22.69
C THR A 128 3.50 -4.28 -22.63
N GLU A 129 3.72 -3.50 -23.70
CA GLU A 129 4.74 -2.43 -23.73
C GLU A 129 4.36 -1.26 -22.80
N LEU A 130 3.08 -0.90 -22.73
CA LEU A 130 2.59 0.12 -21.80
C LEU A 130 2.75 -0.31 -20.35
N GLU A 131 2.39 -1.56 -20.03
CA GLU A 131 2.56 -2.12 -18.68
C GLU A 131 4.03 -2.12 -18.26
N SER A 132 4.96 -2.53 -19.15
CA SER A 132 6.38 -2.51 -18.84
C SER A 132 6.92 -1.09 -18.65
N ALA A 133 6.57 -0.16 -19.55
CA ALA A 133 7.00 1.24 -19.46
C ALA A 133 6.45 1.93 -18.20
N GLN A 134 5.20 1.66 -17.82
CA GLN A 134 4.63 2.18 -16.57
C GLN A 134 5.35 1.61 -15.34
N SER A 135 5.69 0.32 -15.35
CA SER A 135 6.47 -0.29 -14.26
C SER A 135 7.86 0.34 -14.13
N GLU A 136 8.55 0.53 -15.25
CA GLU A 136 9.87 1.18 -15.27
C GLU A 136 9.80 2.63 -14.77
N LEU A 137 8.81 3.41 -15.22
CA LEU A 137 8.59 4.77 -14.74
C LEU A 137 8.26 4.82 -13.25
N ALA A 138 7.40 3.91 -12.75
CA ALA A 138 7.08 3.83 -11.33
C ALA A 138 8.32 3.49 -10.49
N GLU A 139 9.18 2.60 -10.98
CA GLU A 139 10.45 2.29 -10.32
C GLU A 139 11.43 3.48 -10.34
N ALA A 140 11.55 4.17 -11.48
CA ALA A 140 12.36 5.37 -11.60
C ALA A 140 11.89 6.49 -10.65
N HIS A 141 10.58 6.75 -10.60
CA HIS A 141 10.00 7.71 -9.67
C HIS A 141 10.22 7.34 -8.21
N ARG A 142 10.10 6.05 -7.84
CA ARG A 142 10.42 5.60 -6.47
C ARG A 142 11.89 5.83 -6.13
N ARG A 143 12.80 5.51 -7.05
CA ARG A 143 14.25 5.73 -6.85
C ARG A 143 14.56 7.22 -6.71
N GLN A 144 13.98 8.06 -7.57
CA GLN A 144 14.17 9.51 -7.51
C GLN A 144 13.62 10.08 -6.19
N GLY A 145 12.39 9.72 -5.82
CA GLY A 145 11.79 10.15 -4.55
C GLY A 145 12.61 9.73 -3.33
N ALA A 146 13.19 8.52 -3.34
CA ALA A 146 14.08 8.07 -2.28
C ALA A 146 15.39 8.89 -2.18
N VAL A 147 15.94 9.33 -3.32
CA VAL A 147 17.14 10.19 -3.34
C VAL A 147 16.82 11.58 -2.83
N GLU A 148 15.74 12.20 -3.34
CA GLU A 148 15.28 13.52 -2.90
C GLU A 148 14.99 13.55 -1.39
N GLU A 149 14.32 12.52 -0.88
CA GLU A 149 14.03 12.38 0.54
C GLU A 149 15.31 12.19 1.36
N ARG A 150 16.26 11.38 0.88
CA ARG A 150 17.56 11.21 1.53
C ARG A 150 18.34 12.52 1.60
N GLU A 151 18.32 13.33 0.54
CA GLU A 151 18.97 14.64 0.53
C GLU A 151 18.26 15.66 1.45
N ARG A 152 16.92 15.63 1.48
CA ARG A 152 16.12 16.46 2.39
C ARG A 152 16.46 16.13 3.85
N LEU A 153 16.42 14.83 4.19
CA LEU A 153 16.78 14.35 5.53
C LEU A 153 18.23 14.68 5.88
N ALA A 154 19.18 14.51 4.94
CA ALA A 154 20.58 14.87 5.19
C ALA A 154 20.75 16.35 5.54
N ARG A 155 20.02 17.26 4.88
CA ARG A 155 20.01 18.69 5.21
C ARG A 155 19.39 18.97 6.57
N GLU A 156 18.23 18.41 6.85
CA GLU A 156 17.53 18.57 8.13
C GLU A 156 18.37 18.05 9.32
N ILE A 157 19.04 16.91 9.13
CA ILE A 157 20.02 16.35 10.08
C ILE A 157 21.18 17.33 10.27
N HIS A 158 21.77 17.81 9.18
CA HIS A 158 22.93 18.68 9.23
C HIS A 158 22.61 19.99 9.96
N ASP A 159 21.47 20.62 9.66
CA ASP A 159 21.06 21.88 10.27
C ASP A 159 20.84 21.73 11.78
N THR A 160 20.15 20.66 12.19
CA THR A 160 19.87 20.38 13.60
C THR A 160 21.16 20.13 14.40
N LEU A 161 22.04 19.27 13.88
CA LEU A 161 23.31 18.96 14.53
C LEU A 161 24.26 20.17 14.53
N ALA A 162 24.32 20.94 13.43
CA ALA A 162 25.15 22.13 13.34
C ALA A 162 24.74 23.18 14.38
N GLN A 163 23.44 23.41 14.55
CA GLN A 163 22.92 24.33 15.56
C GLN A 163 23.27 23.87 16.98
N GLY A 164 23.13 22.57 17.24
CA GLY A 164 23.53 21.95 18.50
C GLY A 164 25.01 22.10 18.83
N PHE A 165 25.89 21.84 17.86
CA PHE A 165 27.33 22.02 18.02
C PHE A 165 27.72 23.50 18.19
N ALA A 166 27.08 24.41 17.48
CA ALA A 166 27.31 25.86 17.65
C ALA A 166 26.98 26.30 19.09
N SER A 167 25.87 25.82 19.65
CA SER A 167 25.49 26.07 21.05
C SER A 167 26.56 25.55 22.03
N ILE A 168 27.05 24.33 21.82
CA ILE A 168 28.12 23.74 22.63
C ILE A 168 29.41 24.58 22.57
N ILE A 169 29.81 25.02 21.37
CA ILE A 169 31.00 25.84 21.17
C ILE A 169 30.88 27.14 21.98
N VAL A 170 29.76 27.86 21.83
CA VAL A 170 29.54 29.13 22.55
C VAL A 170 29.54 28.93 24.07
N LEU A 171 28.88 27.87 24.57
CA LEU A 171 28.87 27.55 26.00
C LEU A 171 30.26 27.18 26.51
N ALA A 172 31.07 26.46 25.72
CA ALA A 172 32.44 26.11 26.08
C ALA A 172 33.36 27.33 26.13
N GLU A 173 33.21 28.29 25.21
CA GLU A 173 33.93 29.55 25.25
C GLU A 173 33.57 30.37 26.49
N ALA A 174 32.29 30.40 26.85
CA ALA A 174 31.80 31.09 28.03
C ALA A 174 32.24 30.41 29.35
N ALA A 175 32.36 29.08 29.36
CA ALA A 175 32.95 28.33 30.47
C ALA A 175 34.44 28.65 30.63
N ARG A 176 35.18 28.74 29.51
CA ARG A 176 36.60 29.07 29.51
C ARG A 176 36.88 30.50 30.00
N SER A 177 36.02 31.47 29.70
CA SER A 177 36.20 32.86 30.14
C SER A 177 35.90 33.11 31.63
N THR A 178 35.09 32.25 32.25
CA THR A 178 34.72 32.34 33.67
C THR A 178 35.55 31.42 34.58
N LEU A 179 36.45 30.64 33.97
CA LEU A 179 37.22 29.60 34.64
C LEU A 179 38.16 30.22 35.68
N GLY A 180 37.97 29.87 36.96
CA GLY A 180 38.76 30.38 38.09
C GLY A 180 38.27 31.69 38.70
N SER A 181 37.49 32.50 37.98
CA SER A 181 36.89 33.74 38.50
C SER A 181 35.46 33.57 39.02
N GLU A 182 34.63 32.73 38.37
CA GLU A 182 33.23 32.49 38.74
C GLU A 182 32.89 30.97 38.73
N PRO A 183 33.32 30.19 39.74
CA PRO A 183 33.24 28.72 39.73
C PRO A 183 31.80 28.18 39.54
N GLU A 184 30.82 28.81 40.18
CA GLU A 184 29.40 28.42 40.06
C GLU A 184 28.83 28.67 38.66
N ARG A 185 29.32 29.69 37.95
CA ARG A 185 28.90 30.00 36.58
C ARG A 185 29.54 29.04 35.59
N THR A 186 30.83 28.75 35.75
CA THR A 186 31.53 27.73 34.97
C THR A 186 30.86 26.36 35.11
N ALA A 187 30.48 25.96 36.34
CA ALA A 187 29.78 24.69 36.58
C ALA A 187 28.43 24.61 35.84
N ARG A 188 27.64 25.70 35.84
CA ARG A 188 26.37 25.77 35.09
C ARG A 188 26.55 25.68 33.57
N GLN A 189 27.60 26.30 33.05
CA GLN A 189 27.92 26.23 31.61
C GLN A 189 28.35 24.82 31.20
N LEU A 190 29.17 24.15 32.01
CA LEU A 190 29.55 22.74 31.78
C LEU A 190 28.35 21.80 31.79
N LEU A 191 27.41 21.98 32.73
CA LEU A 191 26.16 21.21 32.73
C LEU A 191 25.31 21.46 31.48
N SER A 192 25.25 22.71 31.01
CA SER A 192 24.51 23.07 29.78
C SER A 192 25.14 22.48 28.52
N ILE A 193 26.47 22.36 28.49
CA ILE A 193 27.20 21.65 27.43
C ILE A 193 26.84 20.16 27.43
N GLU A 194 26.89 19.52 28.60
CA GLU A 194 26.57 18.09 28.73
C GLU A 194 25.13 17.80 28.30
N GLN A 195 24.19 18.63 28.77
CA GLN A 195 22.77 18.63 28.37
C GLN A 195 22.61 18.68 26.85
N THR A 196 23.16 19.71 26.22
CA THR A 196 23.04 19.96 24.78
C THR A 196 23.69 18.83 23.97
N ALA A 197 24.82 18.29 24.44
CA ALA A 197 25.49 17.16 23.80
C ALA A 197 24.65 15.87 23.88
N ARG A 198 24.02 15.59 25.03
CA ARG A 198 23.14 14.44 25.20
C ARG A 198 21.88 14.54 24.33
N GLU A 199 21.31 15.73 24.21
CA GLU A 199 20.15 16.01 23.35
C GLU A 199 20.48 15.79 21.88
N ASN A 200 21.54 16.42 21.37
CA ASN A 200 22.02 16.21 19.99
C ASN A 200 22.35 14.74 19.71
N PHE A 201 22.93 14.03 20.66
CA PHE A 201 23.24 12.60 20.49
C PHE A 201 21.99 11.74 20.45
N ALA A 202 20.96 12.06 21.25
CA ALA A 202 19.68 11.36 21.19
C ALA A 202 18.99 11.58 19.84
N GLU A 203 18.99 12.82 19.36
CA GLU A 203 18.38 13.24 18.08
C GLU A 203 19.11 12.62 16.88
N ALA A 204 20.46 12.63 16.87
CA ALA A 204 21.26 11.95 15.86
C ALA A 204 20.94 10.45 15.76
N ARG A 205 20.71 9.76 16.88
CA ARG A 205 20.36 8.33 16.86
C ARG A 205 18.96 8.07 16.31
N VAL A 206 18.01 8.96 16.56
CA VAL A 206 16.66 8.87 15.98
C VAL A 206 16.75 9.06 14.46
N LEU A 207 17.49 10.08 14.01
CA LEU A 207 17.59 10.44 12.60
C LEU A 207 18.39 9.44 11.74
N VAL A 208 19.43 8.81 12.29
CA VAL A 208 20.25 7.81 11.56
C VAL A 208 19.59 6.41 11.55
N GLY A 209 18.42 6.23 12.18
CA GLY A 209 17.76 4.92 12.27
C GLY A 209 18.53 3.89 13.10
N SER A 210 19.59 4.32 13.81
CA SER A 210 20.32 3.53 14.80
C SER A 210 19.57 3.44 16.14
N ALA A 211 18.46 4.19 16.29
CA ALA A 211 17.39 3.78 17.17
C ALA A 211 16.76 2.52 16.55
N PRO A 212 16.89 1.34 17.16
CA PRO A 212 16.47 0.11 16.52
C PRO A 212 14.99 0.20 16.15
N GLN A 213 14.68 0.04 14.87
CA GLN A 213 13.33 -0.12 14.29
C GLN A 213 12.64 -1.41 14.76
N SER A 214 13.00 -1.95 15.92
CA SER A 214 12.38 -3.13 16.54
C SER A 214 11.10 -2.79 17.33
N GLY A 215 10.46 -1.66 16.98
CA GLY A 215 9.33 -1.05 17.67
C GLY A 215 8.09 -1.92 17.85
N LEU A 216 8.06 -3.12 17.25
CA LEU A 216 6.88 -3.95 17.17
C LEU A 216 6.92 -5.21 18.04
N THR A 217 8.02 -5.53 18.73
CA THR A 217 8.01 -6.69 19.64
C THR A 217 7.55 -6.26 21.03
N PRO A 218 6.34 -6.68 21.47
CA PRO A 218 5.89 -6.40 22.82
C PRO A 218 6.81 -7.08 23.83
N GLY A 219 7.06 -6.44 24.97
CA GLY A 219 7.94 -7.01 25.97
C GLY A 219 7.63 -6.56 27.40
N PRO A 220 8.19 -7.28 28.38
CA PRO A 220 7.99 -7.00 29.80
C PRO A 220 8.63 -5.67 30.21
N VAL A 221 7.85 -4.76 30.80
CA VAL A 221 8.35 -3.47 31.33
C VAL A 221 8.66 -3.53 32.83
N GLY A 222 7.93 -4.31 33.61
CA GLY A 222 8.05 -4.34 35.08
C GLY A 222 9.44 -4.79 35.54
N THR A 223 9.93 -5.90 34.98
CA THR A 223 11.31 -6.39 35.20
C THR A 223 12.39 -5.39 34.79
N THR A 224 12.18 -4.63 33.71
CA THR A 224 13.14 -3.64 33.22
C THR A 224 13.25 -2.45 34.18
N LEU A 225 12.11 -1.96 34.68
CA LEU A 225 12.06 -0.90 35.68
C LEU A 225 12.66 -1.36 37.00
N ARG A 226 12.33 -2.57 37.47
CA ARG A 226 12.84 -3.14 38.73
C ARG A 226 14.36 -3.19 38.77
N ARG A 227 15.02 -3.68 37.72
CA ARG A 227 16.49 -3.66 37.63
C ARG A 227 17.09 -2.25 37.73
N THR A 228 16.39 -1.23 37.23
CA THR A 228 16.84 0.16 37.29
C THR A 228 16.70 0.71 38.72
N LEU A 229 15.62 0.34 39.41
CA LEU A 229 15.36 0.71 40.80
C LEU A 229 16.32 0.03 41.78
N ASP A 230 16.58 -1.26 41.60
CA ASP A 230 17.51 -2.01 42.45
C ASP A 230 18.91 -1.37 42.43
N ARG A 231 19.41 -1.06 41.23
CA ARG A 231 20.69 -0.35 41.07
C ARG A 231 20.68 1.03 41.71
N PHE A 232 19.57 1.76 41.60
CA PHE A 232 19.46 3.08 42.22
C PHE A 232 19.53 3.00 43.74
N ALA A 233 18.86 2.02 44.34
CA ALA A 233 18.91 1.78 45.78
C ALA A 233 20.33 1.42 46.24
N GLU A 234 21.02 0.55 45.49
CA GLU A 234 22.42 0.17 45.75
C GLU A 234 23.38 1.39 45.67
N ASP A 235 23.23 2.21 44.63
CA ASP A 235 24.13 3.35 44.36
C ASP A 235 23.94 4.52 45.36
N THR A 236 22.74 4.67 45.93
CA THR A 236 22.37 5.88 46.71
C THR A 236 22.06 5.61 48.17
N GLY A 237 21.71 4.37 48.53
CA GLY A 237 21.21 4.02 49.86
C GLY A 237 19.79 4.51 50.16
N ILE A 238 19.09 5.09 49.19
CA ILE A 238 17.69 5.53 49.33
C ILE A 238 16.76 4.31 49.33
N THR A 239 15.75 4.31 50.21
CA THR A 239 14.77 3.21 50.27
C THR A 239 13.86 3.28 49.04
N VAL A 240 13.70 2.16 48.32
CA VAL A 240 12.80 2.09 47.16
C VAL A 240 11.66 1.13 47.44
N LEU A 241 10.42 1.64 47.35
CA LEU A 241 9.18 0.87 47.41
C LEU A 241 8.64 0.73 45.99
N ALA A 242 8.43 -0.49 45.50
CA ALA A 242 8.07 -0.71 44.10
C ALA A 242 6.95 -1.74 43.91
N GLU A 243 5.83 -1.30 43.35
CA GLU A 243 4.75 -2.17 42.86
C GLU A 243 4.76 -2.14 41.34
N LEU A 244 5.42 -3.14 40.77
CA LEU A 244 5.64 -3.26 39.33
C LEU A 244 5.09 -4.60 38.84
N PRO A 245 3.79 -4.71 38.54
CA PRO A 245 3.25 -5.88 37.85
C PRO A 245 3.96 -6.04 36.50
N GLU A 246 4.05 -7.27 36.02
CA GLU A 246 4.65 -7.49 34.71
C GLU A 246 3.60 -7.19 33.64
N LEU A 247 3.82 -6.09 32.92
CA LEU A 247 2.96 -5.62 31.86
C LEU A 247 3.68 -5.72 30.52
N THR A 248 2.93 -6.07 29.49
CA THR A 248 3.41 -6.09 28.11
C THR A 248 2.96 -4.82 27.40
N CYS A 249 3.92 -4.07 26.86
CA CYS A 249 3.68 -2.90 26.03
C CYS A 249 4.62 -2.91 24.81
N ASP A 250 4.34 -2.04 23.83
CA ASP A 250 5.25 -1.83 22.71
C ASP A 250 6.59 -1.24 23.20
N GLN A 251 7.60 -1.29 22.33
CA GLN A 251 8.94 -0.85 22.69
C GLN A 251 9.03 0.65 22.95
N GLN A 252 8.26 1.48 22.22
CA GLN A 252 8.30 2.94 22.39
C GLN A 252 7.75 3.33 23.76
N THR A 253 6.63 2.74 24.15
CA THR A 253 6.05 2.86 25.50
C THR A 253 7.05 2.42 26.57
N ARG A 254 7.66 1.25 26.40
CA ARG A 254 8.67 0.74 27.36
C ARG A 254 9.88 1.66 27.51
N ILE A 255 10.38 2.22 26.40
CA ILE A 255 11.49 3.17 26.41
C ILE A 255 11.07 4.48 27.09
N ALA A 256 9.88 5.00 26.78
CA ALA A 256 9.36 6.23 27.38
C ALA A 256 9.22 6.09 28.91
N LEU A 257 8.63 4.98 29.38
CA LEU A 257 8.51 4.66 30.80
C LEU A 257 9.88 4.55 31.47
N LEU A 258 10.81 3.79 30.88
CA LEU A 258 12.18 3.66 31.42
C LEU A 258 12.90 5.00 31.52
N ARG A 259 12.76 5.87 30.51
CA ARG A 259 13.37 7.20 30.51
C ARG A 259 12.74 8.10 31.57
N CYS A 260 11.42 8.04 31.72
CA CYS A 260 10.72 8.77 32.77
C CYS A 260 11.20 8.34 34.16
N THR A 261 11.37 7.04 34.38
CA THR A 261 11.97 6.50 35.61
C THR A 261 13.39 7.02 35.82
N GLN A 262 14.26 6.90 34.83
CA GLN A 262 15.66 7.31 34.95
C GLN A 262 15.82 8.80 35.26
N GLU A 263 15.05 9.66 34.58
CA GLU A 263 15.10 11.10 34.79
C GLU A 263 14.53 11.48 36.16
N SER A 264 13.42 10.86 36.59
CA SER A 264 12.85 11.08 37.91
C SER A 264 13.81 10.68 39.03
N LEU A 265 14.45 9.50 38.92
CA LEU A 265 15.48 9.07 39.87
C LEU A 265 16.72 9.97 39.86
N ALA A 266 17.13 10.46 38.68
CA ALA A 266 18.22 11.43 38.59
C ALA A 266 17.88 12.74 39.31
N ASN A 267 16.63 13.21 39.19
CA ASN A 267 16.14 14.39 39.90
C ASN A 267 16.11 14.16 41.40
N VAL A 268 15.65 13.00 41.87
CA VAL A 268 15.68 12.63 43.29
C VAL A 268 17.11 12.72 43.83
N ARG A 269 18.05 12.03 43.19
CA ARG A 269 19.46 11.99 43.61
C ARG A 269 20.11 13.37 43.63
N LYS A 270 19.83 14.22 42.65
CA LYS A 270 20.47 15.54 42.51
C LYS A 270 19.82 16.61 43.37
N HIS A 271 18.51 16.51 43.61
CA HIS A 271 17.71 17.66 44.04
C HIS A 271 16.78 17.40 45.22
N ALA A 272 16.31 16.18 45.47
CA ALA A 272 15.23 15.96 46.44
C ALA A 272 15.73 15.90 47.89
N GLY A 273 16.90 15.31 48.15
CA GLY A 273 17.30 14.98 49.53
C GLY A 273 16.35 13.99 50.20
N ALA A 274 15.68 13.15 49.40
CA ALA A 274 14.69 12.17 49.82
C ALA A 274 15.33 10.99 50.56
N SER A 275 14.58 10.37 51.46
CA SER A 275 14.92 9.13 52.14
C SER A 275 14.23 7.91 51.52
N THR A 276 13.09 8.14 50.87
CA THR A 276 12.25 7.10 50.27
C THR A 276 11.73 7.54 48.90
N VAL A 277 11.76 6.61 47.95
CA VAL A 277 11.09 6.74 46.64
C VAL A 277 10.12 5.59 46.47
N SER A 278 8.89 5.91 46.07
CA SER A 278 7.86 4.93 45.73
C SER A 278 7.60 4.94 44.22
N VAL A 279 7.52 3.76 43.62
CA VAL A 279 7.26 3.59 42.19
C VAL A 279 6.11 2.60 42.00
N PHE A 280 5.05 3.07 41.36
CA PHE A 280 3.87 2.27 41.04
C PHE A 280 3.69 2.23 39.53
N LEU A 281 3.47 1.04 39.00
CA LEU A 281 3.12 0.83 37.61
C LEU A 281 1.78 0.12 37.55
N ASP A 282 0.85 0.66 36.79
CA ASP A 282 -0.48 0.08 36.67
C ASP A 282 -0.99 0.10 35.22
N ARG A 283 -1.88 -0.85 34.90
CA ARG A 283 -2.57 -0.91 33.62
C ARG A 283 -4.06 -0.68 33.82
N GLN A 284 -4.52 0.44 33.27
CA GLN A 284 -5.92 0.78 33.13
C GLN A 284 -6.46 0.25 31.79
N GLU A 285 -7.77 0.34 31.55
CA GLU A 285 -8.41 -0.18 30.34
C GLU A 285 -7.82 0.42 29.05
N ASP A 286 -7.48 1.71 29.07
CA ASP A 286 -7.04 2.49 27.89
C ASP A 286 -5.60 3.02 27.97
N ARG A 287 -4.90 2.78 29.08
CA ARG A 287 -3.57 3.37 29.32
C ARG A 287 -2.72 2.60 30.33
N ILE A 288 -1.42 2.83 30.25
CA ILE A 288 -0.44 2.44 31.28
C ILE A 288 -0.04 3.69 32.04
N GLU A 289 -0.10 3.61 33.36
CA GLU A 289 0.30 4.67 34.27
C GLU A 289 1.55 4.28 35.04
N LEU A 290 2.53 5.18 35.06
CA LEU A 290 3.72 5.08 35.90
C LEU A 290 3.73 6.29 36.84
N GLU A 291 3.71 6.00 38.12
CA GLU A 291 3.80 6.99 39.18
C GLU A 291 5.11 6.83 39.95
N ILE A 292 5.81 7.95 40.15
CA ILE A 292 7.05 8.02 40.92
C ILE A 292 6.89 9.14 41.94
N THR A 293 7.04 8.82 43.22
CA THR A 293 6.84 9.75 44.33
C THR A 293 8.03 9.71 45.27
N ASP A 294 8.57 10.87 45.66
CA ASP A 294 9.63 11.00 46.65
C ASP A 294 9.18 11.82 47.87
N ASP A 295 9.78 11.53 49.03
CA ASP A 295 9.54 12.23 50.30
C ASP A 295 10.52 13.40 50.55
N GLY A 296 11.12 13.94 49.48
CA GLY A 296 12.13 14.97 49.57
C GLY A 296 11.58 16.36 49.83
N ARG A 297 12.43 17.37 49.64
CA ARG A 297 12.10 18.78 49.93
C ARG A 297 11.08 19.43 48.97
N GLY A 298 10.68 18.75 47.90
CA GLY A 298 9.80 19.28 46.85
C GLY A 298 10.29 20.60 46.22
N PHE A 299 9.47 21.18 45.34
CA PHE A 299 9.73 22.45 44.67
C PHE A 299 8.45 23.11 44.16
N VAL A 300 8.56 24.39 43.77
CA VAL A 300 7.46 25.11 43.10
C VAL A 300 7.53 24.80 41.60
N VAL A 301 6.55 24.07 41.08
CA VAL A 301 6.56 23.53 39.72
C VAL A 301 6.71 24.62 38.66
N GLU A 302 6.01 25.75 38.82
CA GLU A 302 6.01 26.89 37.88
C GLU A 302 7.35 27.61 37.81
N ARG A 303 8.19 27.46 38.84
CA ARG A 303 9.52 28.07 38.91
C ARG A 303 10.63 27.13 38.44
N SER A 304 10.29 25.86 38.18
CA SER A 304 11.23 24.88 37.66
C SER A 304 11.56 25.19 36.20
N ARG A 305 12.78 25.65 35.95
CA ARG A 305 13.35 25.84 34.61
C ARG A 305 14.42 24.78 34.41
N GLY A 306 14.00 23.62 33.91
CA GLY A 306 14.88 22.48 33.73
C GLY A 306 14.43 21.66 32.53
N PHE A 307 15.37 21.39 31.64
CA PHE A 307 15.14 20.63 30.41
C PHE A 307 14.65 19.19 30.65
N GLY A 308 14.90 18.60 31.83
CA GLY A 308 14.50 17.24 32.16
C GLY A 308 12.98 17.02 32.16
N LEU A 309 12.21 17.89 32.83
CA LEU A 309 10.74 17.79 32.88
C LEU A 309 10.10 18.10 31.52
N ASP A 310 10.61 19.11 30.81
CA ASP A 310 10.10 19.49 29.49
C ASP A 310 10.42 18.42 28.43
N GLY A 311 11.58 17.79 28.52
CA GLY A 311 11.95 16.65 27.68
C GLY A 311 11.09 15.42 27.94
N MET A 312 10.73 15.14 29.20
CA MET A 312 9.78 14.09 29.54
C MET A 312 8.38 14.38 28.99
N ARG A 313 7.86 15.61 29.17
CA ARG A 313 6.55 16.03 28.64
C ARG A 313 6.46 15.84 27.13
N ARG A 314 7.45 16.36 26.39
CA ARG A 314 7.47 16.28 24.93
C ARG A 314 7.45 14.83 24.44
N ARG A 315 8.27 13.98 25.05
CA ARG A 315 8.34 12.55 24.69
C ARG A 315 7.05 11.79 24.98
N LEU A 316 6.39 12.08 26.08
CA LEU A 316 5.08 11.48 26.38
C LEU A 316 4.02 11.95 25.38
N ALA A 317 4.00 13.25 25.07
CA ALA A 317 3.08 13.82 24.08
C ALA A 317 3.26 13.24 22.67
N GLU A 318 4.50 12.93 22.24
CA GLU A 318 4.79 12.26 20.95
C GLU A 318 4.12 10.88 20.84
N LEU A 319 3.84 10.22 21.96
CA LEU A 319 3.16 8.94 22.03
C LEU A 319 1.66 9.07 22.38
N GLY A 320 1.11 10.29 22.35
CA GLY A 320 -0.26 10.57 22.75
C GLY A 320 -0.52 10.48 24.25
N GLY A 321 0.53 10.47 25.06
CA GLY A 321 0.47 10.44 26.52
C GLY A 321 0.60 11.80 27.19
N GLU A 322 0.51 11.80 28.51
CA GLU A 322 0.57 12.99 29.35
C GLU A 322 1.55 12.81 30.52
N LEU A 323 2.19 13.91 30.94
CA LEU A 323 3.00 13.97 32.16
C LEU A 323 2.41 15.00 33.11
N THR A 324 1.97 14.54 34.28
CA THR A 324 1.55 15.40 35.39
C THR A 324 2.64 15.41 36.45
N VAL A 325 3.05 16.60 36.89
CA VAL A 325 4.02 16.77 37.97
C VAL A 325 3.37 17.59 39.08
N THR A 326 3.33 17.03 40.27
CA THR A 326 2.80 17.68 41.47
C THR A 326 3.91 17.76 42.50
N SER A 327 4.22 18.96 42.98
CA SER A 327 5.23 19.16 44.02
C SER A 327 4.89 20.40 44.82
N SER A 328 5.27 20.39 46.10
CA SER A 328 5.20 21.56 46.98
C SER A 328 6.40 21.56 47.91
N PRO A 329 7.00 22.73 48.23
CA PRO A 329 8.13 22.78 49.14
C PRO A 329 7.79 22.15 50.50
N GLY A 330 8.53 21.09 50.87
CA GLY A 330 8.34 20.31 52.09
C GLY A 330 7.53 19.02 51.93
N ASP A 331 6.78 18.86 50.82
CA ASP A 331 5.84 17.74 50.62
C ASP A 331 6.31 16.73 49.55
N GLY A 332 7.57 16.80 49.12
CA GLY A 332 8.11 15.91 48.10
C GLY A 332 7.67 16.23 46.66
N THR A 333 7.84 15.25 45.78
CA THR A 333 7.47 15.34 44.36
C THR A 333 6.75 14.09 43.93
N ARG A 334 5.68 14.25 43.14
CA ARG A 334 4.99 13.19 42.41
C ARG A 334 5.07 13.45 40.92
N VAL A 335 5.50 12.44 40.18
CA VAL A 335 5.56 12.41 38.72
C VAL A 335 4.65 11.29 38.23
N LEU A 336 3.62 11.64 37.47
CA LEU A 336 2.67 10.71 36.86
C LEU A 336 2.81 10.78 35.35
N ALA A 337 3.21 9.67 34.74
CA ALA A 337 3.25 9.48 33.30
C ALA A 337 2.12 8.53 32.88
N ALA A 338 1.26 8.98 31.96
CA ALA A 338 0.18 8.18 31.39
C ALA A 338 0.39 8.02 29.88
N LEU A 339 0.39 6.79 29.38
CA LEU A 339 0.55 6.47 27.96
C LEU A 339 -0.65 5.63 27.48
N PRO A 340 -1.29 5.99 26.36
CA PRO A 340 -2.39 5.20 25.84
C PRO A 340 -1.88 3.80 25.46
N THR A 341 -2.61 2.77 25.86
CA THR A 341 -2.40 1.45 25.29
C THR A 341 -3.18 1.42 24.01
N ASN A 342 -2.49 1.57 22.86
CA ASN A 342 -3.13 1.37 21.57
C ASN A 342 -3.77 -0.03 21.58
N GLY A 343 -5.10 -0.06 21.70
CA GLY A 343 -5.91 -1.23 21.43
C GLY A 343 -5.78 -1.52 19.95
N GLN A 344 -4.71 -2.20 19.56
CA GLN A 344 -4.72 -2.96 18.32
C GLN A 344 -5.56 -4.20 18.60
N GLU A 345 -6.88 -4.06 18.41
CA GLU A 345 -7.64 -5.15 17.79
C GLU A 345 -7.08 -5.41 16.38
#